data_AF-A0AA38UU76-F1
#
_entry.id   AF-A0AA38UU76-F1
#
_cell.length_a   1.000
_cell.length_b   1.000
_cell.length_c   1.000
_cell.angle_alpha   90.00
_cell.angle_beta   90.00
_cell.angle_gamma   90.00
#
_symmetry.space_group_name_H-M   'P 1'
#
loop_
_entity.id
_entity.type
_entity.pdbx_description
1 polymer ?
#
loop_
_entity_poly.entity_id
_entity_poly.type
_entity_poly.pdbx_seq_one_letter_code
_entity_poly.pdbx_strand_id
1 'polypeptide(L)'
;MASSGIGVHPGCLQDYQTLKLGKKLKYIIFKFSPDFKEIVTEKTSESDKYEDFLSDLPEDQCRFAVYDFHFQKEGAGQRNKVCFFLW
;
A
#
# COMPACT_ATOMS: atom_id res chain seq x y z
N MET A 1 23.25 9.31 -10.85
CA MET A 1 22.27 9.25 -9.75
C MET A 1 22.71 8.15 -8.82
N ALA A 2 22.96 8.44 -7.54
CA ALA A 2 23.26 7.40 -6.55
C ALA A 2 21.93 6.77 -6.10
N SER A 3 21.79 5.45 -6.23
CA SER A 3 20.73 4.72 -5.54
C SER A 3 21.16 4.51 -4.09
N SER A 4 20.24 4.69 -3.15
CA SER A 4 20.52 4.58 -1.71
C SER A 4 20.84 3.16 -1.24
N GLY A 5 20.73 2.14 -2.11
CA GLY A 5 20.93 0.74 -1.75
C GLY A 5 19.83 0.14 -0.86
N ILE A 6 18.69 0.84 -0.72
CA ILE A 6 17.57 0.40 0.11
C ILE A 6 16.93 -0.84 -0.52
N GLY A 7 16.88 -1.91 0.26
CA GLY A 7 16.22 -3.17 -0.10
C GLY A 7 14.70 -3.10 0.08
N VAL A 8 14.02 -4.15 -0.37
CA VAL A 8 12.61 -4.37 -0.07
C VAL A 8 12.50 -5.72 0.61
N HIS A 9 11.93 -5.75 1.81
CA HIS A 9 11.77 -6.99 2.55
C HIS A 9 10.86 -7.94 1.74
N PRO A 10 11.19 -9.24 1.62
CA PRO A 10 10.42 -10.19 0.80
C PRO A 10 8.94 -10.27 1.18
N GLY A 11 8.61 -10.03 2.45
CA GLY A 11 7.23 -9.96 2.95
C GLY A 11 6.37 -8.92 2.22
N CYS A 12 6.95 -7.78 1.81
CA CYS A 12 6.21 -6.75 1.09
C CYS A 12 5.68 -7.24 -0.26
N LEU A 13 6.46 -8.07 -0.95
CA LEU A 13 6.03 -8.70 -2.21
C LEU A 13 4.90 -9.69 -1.94
N GLN A 14 4.97 -10.47 -0.86
CA GLN A 14 3.94 -11.42 -0.50
C GLN A 14 2.61 -10.73 -0.15
N ASP A 15 2.66 -9.63 0.62
CA ASP A 15 1.48 -8.82 0.94
C ASP A 15 0.88 -8.21 -0.32
N TYR A 16 1.72 -7.64 -1.20
CA TYR A 16 1.27 -7.09 -2.48
C TYR A 16 0.60 -8.14 -3.37
N GLN A 17 1.16 -9.34 -3.47
CA GLN A 17 0.54 -10.43 -4.22
C GLN A 17 -0.80 -10.85 -3.59
N THR A 18 -0.89 -10.83 -2.26
CA THR A 18 -2.13 -11.12 -1.53
C THR A 18 -3.21 -10.08 -1.84
N LEU A 19 -2.88 -8.79 -1.89
CA LEU A 19 -3.82 -7.73 -2.31
C LEU A 19 -4.21 -7.91 -3.79
N LYS A 20 -3.22 -8.06 -4.66
CA LYS A 20 -3.42 -8.13 -6.12
C LYS A 20 -4.26 -9.32 -6.56
N LEU A 21 -4.07 -10.49 -5.94
CA LEU A 21 -4.75 -11.74 -6.30
C LEU A 21 -5.97 -12.04 -5.42
N GLY A 22 -5.91 -11.66 -4.14
CA GLY A 22 -6.80 -12.17 -3.11
C GLY A 22 -8.04 -11.32 -2.82
N LYS A 23 -8.12 -10.06 -3.27
CA LYS A 23 -9.19 -9.07 -2.98
C LYS A 23 -9.62 -8.93 -1.50
N LYS A 24 -8.93 -9.57 -0.56
CA LYS A 24 -9.19 -9.48 0.89
C LYS A 24 -8.59 -8.21 1.46
N LEU A 25 -7.33 -7.94 1.11
CA LEU A 25 -6.66 -6.71 1.52
C LEU A 25 -7.15 -5.55 0.67
N LYS A 26 -7.58 -4.48 1.33
CA LYS A 26 -7.94 -3.21 0.72
C LYS A 26 -6.73 -2.31 0.54
N TYR A 27 -5.81 -2.31 1.50
CA TYR A 27 -4.58 -1.55 1.41
C TYR A 27 -3.43 -2.14 2.24
N ILE A 28 -2.23 -1.69 1.89
CA ILE A 28 -0.97 -2.02 2.56
C ILE A 28 -0.21 -0.72 2.77
N ILE A 29 0.31 -0.52 3.97
CA ILE A 29 1.22 0.57 4.34
C ILE A 29 2.62 -0.02 4.53
N PHE A 30 3.61 0.62 3.92
CA PHE A 30 5.02 0.30 4.04
C PHE A 30 5.78 1.49 4.62
N LYS A 31 6.89 1.18 5.29
CA LYS A 31 7.81 2.16 5.85
C LYS A 31 9.25 1.72 5.70
N PHE A 32 10.17 2.64 5.96
CA PHE A 32 11.56 2.27 6.17
C PHE A 32 11.71 1.44 7.45
N SER A 33 12.62 0.47 7.40
CA SER A 33 13.14 -0.18 8.61
C SER A 33 13.79 0.87 9.52
N PRO A 34 13.88 0.63 10.84
CA PRO A 34 14.48 1.58 11.78
C PRO A 34 15.94 1.96 11.45
N ASP A 35 16.65 1.09 10.74
CA ASP A 35 18.03 1.28 10.29
C ASP A 35 18.14 1.83 8.86
N PHE A 36 17.02 2.16 8.22
CA PHE A 36 16.92 2.73 6.87
C PHE A 36 17.57 1.89 5.76
N LYS A 37 17.67 0.58 5.94
CA LYS A 37 18.26 -0.33 4.94
C LYS A 37 17.24 -1.01 4.06
N GLU A 38 16.00 -1.13 4.49
CA GLU A 38 14.96 -1.81 3.73
C GLU A 38 13.59 -1.19 3.92
N ILE A 39 12.69 -1.45 2.97
CA ILE A 39 11.26 -1.19 3.10
C ILE A 39 10.60 -2.43 3.70
N VAL A 40 9.81 -2.22 4.75
CA VAL A 40 9.05 -3.27 5.45
C VAL A 40 7.56 -2.94 5.45
N THR A 41 6.72 -3.96 5.55
CA THR A 41 5.28 -3.78 5.76
C THR A 41 5.05 -3.26 7.17
N GLU A 42 4.35 -2.13 7.28
CA GLU A 42 3.87 -1.62 8.56
C GLU A 42 2.49 -2.16 8.89
N LYS A 43 1.58 -2.18 7.91
CA LYS A 43 0.19 -2.57 8.12
C LYS A 43 -0.41 -3.15 6.85
N THR A 44 -1.22 -4.18 7.01
CA THR A 44 -2.18 -4.66 6.01
C THR A 44 -3.58 -4.46 6.57
N SER A 45 -4.55 -4.15 5.71
CA SER A 45 -5.92 -3.87 6.16
C SER A 45 -6.93 -4.31 5.11
N GLU A 46 -8.06 -4.82 5.58
CA GLU A 46 -9.25 -5.20 4.78
C GLU A 46 -10.34 -4.11 4.85
N SER A 47 -10.11 -2.99 5.55
CA SER A 47 -11.13 -1.96 5.73
C SER A 47 -11.45 -1.24 4.42
N ASP A 48 -12.73 -1.27 4.02
CA ASP A 48 -13.25 -0.54 2.88
C ASP A 48 -13.40 0.98 3.12
N LYS A 49 -13.18 1.46 4.34
CA LYS A 49 -13.29 2.89 4.68
C LYS A 49 -12.02 3.62 4.26
N TYR A 50 -12.18 4.64 3.41
CA TYR A 50 -11.06 5.48 2.99
C TYR A 50 -10.46 6.29 4.14
N GLU A 51 -11.26 6.67 5.13
CA GLU A 51 -10.80 7.39 6.32
C GLU A 51 -9.81 6.56 7.16
N ASP A 52 -10.05 5.25 7.29
CA ASP A 52 -9.13 4.34 8.00
C ASP A 52 -7.78 4.30 7.29
N PHE A 53 -7.77 4.25 5.95
CA PHE A 53 -6.56 4.34 5.14
C PHE A 53 -5.80 5.66 5.36
N LEU A 54 -6.49 6.80 5.35
CA LEU A 54 -5.88 8.10 5.59
C LEU A 54 -5.32 8.22 7.01
N SER A 55 -5.99 7.63 8.00
CA SER A 55 -5.52 7.66 9.40
C SER A 55 -4.21 6.90 9.61
N ASP A 56 -3.87 5.97 8.71
CA ASP A 56 -2.60 5.25 8.70
C ASP A 56 -1.50 5.96 7.88
N LEU A 57 -1.80 7.14 7.31
CA LEU A 57 -0.89 7.98 6.54
C LEU A 57 -0.68 9.32 7.26
N PRO A 58 0.21 9.37 8.28
CA PRO A 58 0.46 10.58 9.05
C PRO A 58 1.24 11.62 8.22
N GLU A 59 0.91 12.91 8.36
CA GLU A 59 1.51 14.00 7.57
C GLU A 59 3.02 14.23 7.84
N ASP A 60 3.49 13.83 9.01
CA ASP A 60 4.86 14.06 9.49
C ASP A 60 5.82 12.90 9.21
N GLN A 61 5.33 11.80 8.59
CA GLN A 61 6.16 10.63 8.34
C GLN A 61 5.99 10.10 6.92
N CYS A 62 7.12 9.89 6.25
CA CYS A 62 7.15 9.29 4.93
C CYS A 62 6.59 7.86 4.98
N ARG A 63 5.63 7.58 4.10
CA ARG A 63 5.04 6.25 3.91
C ARG A 63 4.91 5.92 2.44
N PHE A 64 4.96 4.62 2.14
CA PHE A 64 4.52 4.11 0.86
C PHE A 64 3.25 3.31 1.08
N ALA A 65 2.32 3.36 0.15
CA ALA A 65 1.13 2.55 0.26
C ALA A 65 0.66 1.99 -1.07
N VAL A 66 -0.04 0.87 -0.99
CA VAL A 66 -0.81 0.30 -2.09
C VAL A 66 -2.26 0.24 -1.65
N TYR A 67 -3.17 0.76 -2.47
CA TYR A 67 -4.61 0.80 -2.20
C TYR A 67 -5.38 0.24 -3.39
N ASP A 68 -6.31 -0.69 -3.16
CA ASP A 68 -7.21 -1.20 -4.19
C ASP A 68 -8.45 -0.30 -4.30
N PHE A 69 -8.40 0.68 -5.20
CA PHE A 69 -9.46 1.67 -5.38
C PHE A 69 -10.64 1.07 -6.14
N HIS A 70 -11.79 0.95 -5.48
CA HIS A 70 -13.05 0.50 -6.10
C HIS A 70 -13.86 1.71 -6.56
N PHE A 71 -14.32 1.69 -7.81
CA PHE A 71 -15.16 2.75 -8.37
C PHE A 71 -16.21 2.19 -9.32
N GLN A 72 -17.35 2.87 -9.41
CA GLN A 72 -18.37 2.58 -10.40
C GLN A 72 -18.08 3.38 -11.67
N LYS A 73 -18.01 2.71 -12.82
CA LYS A 73 -17.95 3.38 -14.12
C LYS A 73 -19.29 3.23 -14.82
N GLU A 74 -19.87 4.36 -15.23
CA GLU A 74 -21.14 4.38 -15.97
C GLU A 74 -21.06 3.46 -17.20
N GLY A 75 -22.07 2.60 -17.36
CA GLY A 75 -22.15 1.59 -18.44
C GLY A 75 -21.16 0.43 -18.35
N ALA A 76 -20.19 0.44 -17.42
CA ALA A 76 -19.13 -0.57 -17.34
C ALA A 76 -19.06 -1.33 -16.00
N GLY A 77 -19.94 -1.00 -15.05
CA GLY A 77 -20.08 -1.68 -13.76
C GLY A 77 -19.02 -1.29 -12.73
N GLN A 78 -18.89 -2.11 -11.69
CA GLN A 78 -17.85 -1.96 -10.67
C GLN A 78 -16.48 -2.31 -11.26
N ARG A 79 -15.52 -1.42 -11.04
CA ARG A 79 -14.12 -1.58 -11.44
C ARG A 79 -13.23 -1.34 -10.24
N ASN A 80 -12.02 -1.88 -10.34
CA ASN A 80 -10.98 -1.61 -9.37
C ASN A 80 -9.67 -1.22 -10.06
N LYS A 81 -8.85 -0.43 -9.35
CA LYS A 81 -7.53 -0.05 -9.79
C LYS A 81 -6.59 -0.04 -8.57
N VAL A 82 -5.48 -0.75 -8.69
CA VAL A 82 -4.41 -0.69 -7.71
C VAL A 82 -3.66 0.63 -7.87
N CYS A 83 -3.63 1.42 -6.81
CA CYS A 83 -2.96 2.72 -6.73
C CYS A 83 -1.75 2.60 -5.81
N PHE A 84 -0.63 3.18 -6.23
CA PHE A 84 0.56 3.32 -5.39
C PHE A 84 0.68 4.77 -4.91
N PHE A 85 0.98 4.94 -3.63
CA PHE A 85 1.14 6.23 -2.97
C PHE A 85 2.56 6.36 -2.46
N LEU A 86 3.15 7.53 -2.73
CA LEU A 86 4.25 8.09 -1.98
C LEU A 86 3.64 9.20 -1.13
N TRP A 87 3.68 9.05 0.19
CA TRP A 87 3.08 9.94 1.16
C TRP A 87 4.17 10.67 1.94
#